data_AF-A0A347AF58-F1
#
_entry.id   AF-A0A347AF58-F1
#
_cell.length_a   1.000
_cell.length_b   1.000
_cell.length_c   1.000
_cell.angle_alpha   90.00
_cell.angle_beta   90.00
_cell.angle_gamma   90.00
#
_symmetry.space_group_name_H-M   'P 1'
#
loop_
_entity.id
_entity.type
_entity.pdbx_description
1 polymer ?
#
loop_
_entity_poly.entity_id
_entity_poly.type
_entity_poly.pdbx_seq_one_letter_code
_entity_poly.pdbx_strand_id
1 'polypeptide(L)'
;MSPITVKNNTYYSSPKIYKNESQFKSLLSNSTYDSVSDILEYLNENPGVPIRGLDPRIYNPNIINGLTLAGAIDPIELSIKGSSTEYLVPSNLNSDRYDQDHLDLVKKTLANFRFGENYAKWKLNDLTRFLESLLDRGYAGNATPIGTDYKNLELAGIVRVSPVSGDKHRFWMQKKDVIQDTLNVLKGSASVIKNNPNTQLQQMRNSVVSRMILSNNKNDTISDVTNALRKVQRGIN
;
A
#
# COMPACT_ATOMS: atom_id res chain seq x y z
N MET A 1 -8.31 -12.28 -1.07
CA MET A 1 -7.12 -13.04 -0.61
C MET A 1 -6.48 -12.21 0.47
N SER A 2 -6.29 -12.77 1.67
CA SER A 2 -5.68 -12.04 2.79
C SER A 2 -4.21 -11.68 2.45
N PRO A 3 -3.72 -10.48 2.82
CA PRO A 3 -2.38 -10.01 2.45
C PRO A 3 -1.25 -10.84 3.06
N ILE A 4 -1.56 -11.61 4.09
CA ILE A 4 -0.67 -12.57 4.75
C ILE A 4 -1.37 -13.94 4.70
N THR A 5 -0.62 -15.04 4.79
CA THR A 5 -1.18 -16.39 4.91
C THR A 5 -0.35 -17.17 5.90
N VAL A 6 -0.98 -17.92 6.79
CA VAL A 6 -0.30 -18.81 7.73
C VAL A 6 -0.33 -20.24 7.20
N LYS A 7 0.82 -20.91 7.18
CA LYS A 7 0.88 -22.35 6.96
C LYS A 7 1.94 -22.96 7.86
N ASN A 8 1.57 -23.98 8.64
CA ASN A 8 2.46 -24.67 9.58
C ASN A 8 3.21 -23.71 10.52
N ASN A 9 2.49 -22.75 11.12
CA ASN A 9 3.07 -21.74 12.01
C ASN A 9 4.14 -20.83 11.36
N THR A 10 4.20 -20.82 10.02
CA THR A 10 5.08 -19.97 9.23
C THR A 10 4.22 -18.94 8.49
N TYR A 11 4.62 -17.68 8.59
CA TYR A 11 3.97 -16.57 7.92
C TYR A 11 4.49 -16.44 6.49
N TYR A 12 3.56 -16.41 5.54
CA TYR A 12 3.81 -16.13 4.14
C TYR A 12 3.16 -14.80 3.81
N SER A 13 3.99 -13.83 3.48
CA SER A 13 3.56 -12.53 3.00
C SER A 13 4.14 -12.33 1.61
N SER A 14 3.39 -11.66 0.73
CA SER A 14 3.95 -11.28 -0.57
C SER A 14 5.11 -10.31 -0.32
N PRO A 15 6.30 -10.50 -0.93
CA PRO A 15 7.43 -9.58 -0.79
C PRO A 15 7.11 -8.13 -1.17
N LYS A 16 5.97 -7.90 -1.81
CA LYS A 16 5.48 -6.59 -2.23
C LYS A 16 4.71 -5.82 -1.16
N ILE A 17 4.44 -6.40 0.02
CA ILE A 17 3.61 -5.75 1.05
C ILE A 17 4.41 -5.04 2.14
N TYR A 18 5.73 -5.21 2.19
CA TYR A 18 6.60 -4.56 3.18
C TYR A 18 7.94 -4.22 2.53
N LYS A 19 8.55 -3.10 2.95
CA LYS A 19 9.89 -2.69 2.52
C LYS A 19 10.98 -3.35 3.38
N ASN A 20 10.66 -3.69 4.64
CA ASN A 20 11.61 -4.25 5.60
C ASN A 20 11.09 -5.57 6.21
N GLU A 21 11.56 -6.69 5.65
CA GLU A 21 11.15 -8.05 6.07
C GLU A 21 11.46 -8.35 7.53
N SER A 22 12.61 -7.89 8.02
CA SER A 22 13.05 -8.14 9.39
C SER A 22 12.10 -7.48 10.39
N GLN A 23 11.73 -6.22 10.14
CA GLN A 23 10.76 -5.50 10.97
C GLN A 23 9.38 -6.14 10.91
N PHE A 24 8.94 -6.58 9.73
CA PHE A 24 7.67 -7.27 9.56
C PHE A 24 7.63 -8.60 10.34
N LYS A 25 8.70 -9.40 10.29
CA LYS A 25 8.84 -10.65 11.07
C LYS A 25 8.90 -10.40 12.57
N SER A 26 9.56 -9.32 12.98
CA SER A 26 9.61 -8.90 14.39
C SER A 26 8.21 -8.53 14.90
N LEU A 27 7.44 -7.79 14.10
CA LEU A 27 6.04 -7.48 14.43
C LEU A 27 5.21 -8.77 14.62
N LEU A 28 5.29 -9.72 13.68
CA LEU A 28 4.53 -10.97 13.74
C LEU A 28 4.95 -11.89 14.89
N SER A 29 6.17 -11.74 15.41
CA SER A 29 6.63 -12.47 16.61
C SER A 29 6.06 -11.88 17.90
N ASN A 30 5.72 -10.59 17.89
CA ASN A 30 5.29 -9.82 19.06
C ASN A 30 3.79 -9.47 19.03
N SER A 31 3.05 -9.94 18.02
CA SER A 31 1.63 -9.63 17.80
C SER A 31 0.91 -10.86 17.25
N THR A 32 -0.42 -10.87 17.35
CA THR A 32 -1.22 -11.93 16.73
C THR A 32 -1.37 -11.67 15.23
N TYR A 33 -1.39 -12.75 14.46
CA TYR A 33 -1.66 -12.68 13.02
C TYR A 33 -2.99 -12.00 12.72
N ASP A 34 -4.05 -12.39 13.44
CA ASP A 34 -5.40 -11.89 13.19
C ASP A 34 -5.44 -10.37 13.34
N SER A 35 -4.86 -9.80 14.40
CA SER A 35 -4.84 -8.35 14.59
C SER A 35 -4.03 -7.60 13.53
N VAL A 36 -2.92 -8.18 13.04
CA VAL A 36 -2.14 -7.57 11.94
C VAL A 36 -2.92 -7.66 10.62
N SER A 37 -3.58 -8.80 10.37
CA SER A 37 -4.41 -9.01 9.19
C SER A 37 -5.61 -8.07 9.17
N ASP A 38 -6.33 -7.95 10.29
CA ASP A 38 -7.52 -7.10 10.42
C ASP A 38 -7.19 -5.64 10.13
N ILE A 39 -6.06 -5.13 10.64
CA ILE A 39 -5.62 -3.76 10.37
C ILE A 39 -5.28 -3.57 8.89
N LEU A 40 -4.54 -4.50 8.29
CA LEU A 40 -4.18 -4.39 6.88
C LEU A 40 -5.39 -4.53 5.96
N GLU A 41 -6.33 -5.41 6.27
CA GLU A 41 -7.58 -5.57 5.52
C GLU A 41 -8.42 -4.30 5.62
N TYR A 42 -8.62 -3.79 6.84
CA TYR A 42 -9.33 -2.53 7.07
C TYR A 42 -8.71 -1.37 6.29
N LEU A 43 -7.38 -1.23 6.28
CA LEU A 43 -6.69 -0.15 5.56
C LEU A 43 -6.70 -0.33 4.04
N ASN A 44 -6.74 -1.57 3.55
CA ASN A 44 -6.91 -1.83 2.12
C ASN A 44 -8.32 -1.46 1.64
N GLU A 45 -9.35 -1.69 2.48
CA GLU A 45 -10.73 -1.29 2.21
C GLU A 45 -10.95 0.21 2.40
N ASN A 46 -10.20 0.82 3.32
CA ASN A 46 -10.33 2.21 3.71
C ASN A 46 -8.97 2.91 3.61
N PRO A 47 -8.39 3.08 2.40
CA PRO A 47 -7.09 3.71 2.27
C PRO A 47 -7.18 5.20 2.63
N GLY A 48 -6.15 5.69 3.33
CA GLY A 48 -6.06 7.08 3.76
C GLY A 48 -7.01 7.44 4.90
N VAL A 49 -7.35 6.51 5.79
CA VAL A 49 -8.12 6.83 6.99
C VAL A 49 -7.31 7.68 7.97
N PRO A 50 -7.92 8.64 8.68
CA PRO A 50 -7.23 9.37 9.72
C PRO A 50 -7.03 8.52 10.98
N ILE A 51 -5.85 8.56 11.57
CA ILE A 51 -5.54 7.80 12.79
C ILE A 51 -6.46 8.15 13.96
N ARG A 52 -6.83 9.44 14.09
CA ARG A 52 -7.72 9.95 15.14
C ARG A 52 -9.17 9.47 15.01
N GLY A 53 -9.56 9.00 13.83
CA GLY A 53 -10.90 8.50 13.52
C GLY A 53 -10.99 6.98 13.37
N LEU A 54 -9.89 6.25 13.66
CA LEU A 54 -9.89 4.80 13.58
C LEU A 54 -10.84 4.18 14.60
N ASP A 55 -11.52 3.10 14.19
CA ASP A 55 -12.30 2.27 15.09
C ASP A 55 -11.40 1.76 16.24
N PRO A 56 -11.77 1.95 17.51
CA PRO A 56 -10.99 1.45 18.65
C PRO A 56 -10.70 -0.06 18.62
N ARG A 57 -11.52 -0.84 17.89
CA ARG A 57 -11.32 -2.28 17.67
C ARG A 57 -10.19 -2.58 16.68
N ILE A 58 -9.92 -1.63 15.78
CA ILE A 58 -8.84 -1.71 14.78
C ILE A 58 -7.58 -1.02 15.30
N TYR A 59 -7.72 0.04 16.11
CA TYR A 59 -6.59 0.82 16.58
C TYR A 59 -5.70 0.05 17.56
N ASN A 60 -4.48 -0.28 17.12
CA ASN A 60 -3.41 -0.78 17.98
C ASN A 60 -2.10 -0.05 17.65
N PRO A 61 -1.59 0.81 18.55
CA PRO A 61 -0.42 1.66 18.26
C PRO A 61 0.86 0.85 18.04
N ASN A 62 1.02 -0.29 18.73
CA ASN A 62 2.20 -1.14 18.56
C ASN A 62 2.20 -1.80 17.17
N ILE A 63 1.04 -2.28 16.72
CA ILE A 63 0.91 -2.88 15.39
C ILE A 63 1.05 -1.82 14.29
N ILE A 64 0.40 -0.66 14.43
CA ILE A 64 0.51 0.44 13.47
C ILE A 64 1.98 0.88 13.33
N ASN A 65 2.67 1.12 14.46
CA ASN A 65 4.09 1.49 14.42
C ASN A 65 4.95 0.38 13.79
N GLY A 66 4.71 -0.89 14.13
CA GLY A 66 5.42 -2.01 13.52
C GLY A 66 5.19 -2.12 12.01
N LEU A 67 3.96 -1.88 11.54
CA LEU A 67 3.63 -1.87 10.11
C LEU A 67 4.27 -0.68 9.38
N THR A 68 4.33 0.49 10.02
CA THR A 68 5.05 1.66 9.50
C THR A 68 6.55 1.38 9.37
N LEU A 69 7.18 0.84 10.41
CA LEU A 69 8.61 0.48 10.38
C LEU A 69 8.93 -0.64 9.39
N ALA A 70 7.98 -1.55 9.17
CA ALA A 70 8.06 -2.56 8.13
C ALA A 70 7.86 -1.97 6.72
N GLY A 71 7.38 -0.74 6.59
CA GLY A 71 7.02 -0.11 5.32
C GLY A 71 5.84 -0.81 4.65
N ALA A 72 4.90 -1.31 5.45
CA ALA A 72 3.62 -1.87 5.00
C ALA A 72 2.50 -0.81 4.95
N ILE A 73 2.66 0.26 5.73
CA ILE A 73 1.80 1.43 5.74
C ILE A 73 2.72 2.66 5.69
N ASP A 74 2.34 3.66 4.92
CA ASP A 74 2.96 4.98 4.90
C ASP A 74 2.02 5.99 5.59
N PRO A 75 2.41 6.57 6.74
CA PRO A 75 1.68 7.68 7.35
C PRO A 75 1.87 8.97 6.55
N ILE A 76 0.78 9.69 6.30
CA ILE A 76 0.78 11.00 5.65
C ILE A 76 0.25 12.04 6.63
N GLU A 77 1.13 12.90 7.11
CA GLU A 77 0.74 14.00 7.98
C GLU A 77 0.20 15.17 7.15
N LEU A 78 -0.99 15.64 7.50
CA LEU A 78 -1.55 16.88 6.97
C LEU A 78 -1.80 17.88 8.08
N SER A 79 -1.14 19.02 7.97
CA SER A 79 -1.38 20.20 8.79
C SER A 79 -2.28 21.18 8.04
N ILE A 80 -3.49 21.40 8.56
CA ILE A 80 -4.47 22.35 8.00
C ILE A 80 -5.00 23.22 9.13
N LYS A 81 -4.86 24.55 8.99
CA LYS A 81 -5.37 25.56 9.94
C LYS A 81 -4.96 25.30 11.41
N GLY A 82 -3.72 24.85 11.63
CA GLY A 82 -3.17 24.57 12.96
C GLY A 82 -3.57 23.22 13.57
N SER A 83 -4.39 22.43 12.89
CA SER A 83 -4.64 21.03 13.25
C SER A 83 -3.78 20.12 12.38
N SER A 84 -3.01 19.23 13.01
CA SER A 84 -2.31 18.14 12.32
C SER A 84 -3.07 16.83 12.47
N THR A 85 -3.18 16.06 11.40
CA THR A 85 -3.76 14.72 11.41
C THR A 85 -2.97 13.81 10.49
N GLU A 86 -2.63 12.64 11.02
CA GLU A 86 -1.97 11.58 10.26
C GLU A 86 -3.00 10.67 9.59
N TYR A 87 -2.76 10.37 8.32
CA TYR A 87 -3.58 9.48 7.50
C TYR A 87 -2.78 8.24 7.13
N LEU A 88 -3.34 7.07 7.38
CA LEU A 88 -2.67 5.79 7.12
C LEU A 88 -2.98 5.33 5.70
N VAL A 89 -1.94 5.17 4.88
CA VAL A 89 -2.07 4.67 3.50
C VAL A 89 -1.28 3.37 3.35
N PRO A 90 -1.88 2.27 2.88
CA PRO A 90 -1.13 1.05 2.59
C PRO A 90 0.04 1.33 1.63
N SER A 91 1.22 0.73 1.87
CA SER A 91 2.40 0.93 1.01
C SER A 91 2.36 0.11 -0.28
N ASN A 92 1.48 -0.88 -0.35
CA ASN A 92 1.32 -1.84 -1.44
C ASN A 92 0.45 -1.31 -2.60
N LEU A 93 0.25 0.00 -2.72
CA LEU A 93 -0.44 0.61 -3.87
C LEU A 93 0.41 0.35 -5.13
N ASN A 94 0.16 -0.77 -5.81
CA ASN A 94 0.82 -1.28 -7.02
C ASN A 94 2.06 -0.49 -7.50
N SER A 95 3.20 -0.76 -6.85
CA SER A 95 4.51 -0.11 -7.09
C SER A 95 5.14 -0.40 -8.45
N ASP A 96 4.60 -1.36 -9.22
CA ASP A 96 5.17 -1.75 -10.50
C ASP A 96 4.89 -0.73 -11.62
N ARG A 97 4.02 0.27 -11.37
CA ARG A 97 3.57 1.26 -12.37
C ARG A 97 4.01 2.70 -12.09
N TYR A 98 4.56 2.98 -10.93
CA TYR A 98 4.79 4.35 -10.47
C TYR A 98 6.23 4.53 -10.00
N ASP A 99 6.83 5.66 -10.35
CA ASP A 99 7.96 6.17 -9.56
C ASP A 99 7.46 6.61 -8.16
N GLN A 100 8.38 6.71 -7.21
CA GLN A 100 8.03 7.06 -5.83
C GLN A 100 7.40 8.46 -5.74
N ASP A 101 7.85 9.41 -6.57
CA ASP A 101 7.34 10.78 -6.56
C ASP A 101 5.86 10.85 -6.93
N HIS A 102 5.44 10.10 -7.96
CA HIS A 102 4.03 9.99 -8.34
C HIS A 102 3.19 9.33 -7.26
N LEU A 103 3.70 8.24 -6.68
CA LEU A 103 3.00 7.54 -5.61
C LEU A 103 2.81 8.44 -4.37
N ASP A 104 3.80 9.25 -4.03
CA ASP A 104 3.70 10.20 -2.93
C ASP A 104 2.68 11.30 -3.22
N LEU A 105 2.57 11.76 -4.47
CA LEU A 105 1.49 12.66 -4.89
C LEU A 105 0.12 11.99 -4.75
N VAL A 106 -0.03 10.71 -5.11
CA VAL A 106 -1.29 9.96 -4.94
C VAL A 106 -1.67 9.85 -3.46
N LYS A 107 -0.72 9.46 -2.58
CA LYS A 107 -0.96 9.36 -1.13
C LYS A 107 -1.34 10.71 -0.53
N LYS A 108 -0.64 11.77 -0.90
CA LYS A 108 -0.94 13.15 -0.47
C LYS A 108 -2.31 13.60 -0.96
N THR A 109 -2.67 13.26 -2.20
CA THR A 109 -3.98 13.54 -2.78
C THR A 109 -5.09 12.86 -1.98
N LEU A 110 -4.94 11.57 -1.74
CA LEU A 110 -5.87 10.77 -0.95
C LEU A 110 -6.08 11.34 0.45
N ALA A 111 -5.00 11.66 1.18
CA ALA A 111 -5.09 12.23 2.53
C ALA A 111 -5.84 13.57 2.55
N ASN A 112 -5.61 14.46 1.56
CA ASN A 112 -6.29 15.76 1.52
C ASN A 112 -7.78 15.62 1.25
N PHE A 113 -8.16 14.70 0.39
CA PHE A 113 -9.57 14.44 0.14
C PHE A 113 -10.26 13.77 1.33
N ARG A 114 -9.57 12.86 2.02
CA ARG A 114 -10.05 12.25 3.27
C ARG A 114 -10.20 13.28 4.39
N PHE A 115 -9.35 14.31 4.43
CA PHE A 115 -9.59 15.47 5.28
C PHE A 115 -10.92 16.17 4.92
N GLY A 116 -11.17 16.37 3.63
CA GLY A 116 -12.44 16.90 3.12
C GLY A 116 -13.67 16.12 3.57
N GLU A 117 -13.59 14.80 3.62
CA GLU A 117 -14.69 13.94 4.09
C GLU A 117 -14.88 13.99 5.61
N ASN A 118 -13.78 14.02 6.37
CA ASN A 118 -13.83 13.79 7.82
C ASN A 118 -13.90 15.08 8.65
N TYR A 119 -13.18 16.13 8.24
CA TYR A 119 -12.87 17.28 9.11
C TYR A 119 -13.15 18.65 8.50
N ALA A 120 -13.39 18.74 7.18
CA ALA A 120 -13.79 20.03 6.60
C ALA A 120 -15.12 20.52 7.19
N LYS A 121 -15.26 21.85 7.31
CA LYS A 121 -16.50 22.49 7.80
C LYS A 121 -17.72 22.05 6.99
N TRP A 122 -17.52 21.85 5.70
CA TRP A 122 -18.52 21.34 4.76
C TRP A 122 -17.97 20.06 4.17
N LYS A 123 -18.45 18.94 4.69
CA LYS A 123 -17.91 17.62 4.37
C LYS A 123 -18.13 17.25 2.92
N LEU A 124 -17.12 16.60 2.35
CA LEU A 124 -17.26 15.88 1.10
C LEU A 124 -18.03 14.59 1.38
N ASN A 125 -19.24 14.46 0.85
CA ASN A 125 -20.10 13.31 1.16
C ASN A 125 -19.78 12.06 0.34
N ASP A 126 -19.23 12.24 -0.85
CA ASP A 126 -18.89 11.14 -1.77
C ASP A 126 -17.63 11.52 -2.54
N LEU A 127 -16.48 11.08 -2.00
CA LEU A 127 -15.20 11.32 -2.63
C LEU A 127 -15.07 10.65 -4.00
N THR A 128 -15.59 9.44 -4.15
CA THR A 128 -15.53 8.70 -5.42
C THR A 128 -16.22 9.50 -6.53
N ARG A 129 -17.47 9.93 -6.31
CA ARG A 129 -18.22 10.75 -7.29
C ARG A 129 -17.57 12.09 -7.54
N PHE A 130 -16.95 12.69 -6.53
CA PHE A 130 -16.24 13.95 -6.68
C PHE A 130 -15.04 13.80 -7.62
N LEU A 131 -14.21 12.76 -7.43
CA LEU A 131 -13.06 12.50 -8.30
C LEU A 131 -13.48 12.11 -9.71
N GLU A 132 -14.54 11.32 -9.87
CA GLU A 132 -15.13 11.02 -11.17
C GLU A 132 -15.56 12.28 -11.91
N SER A 133 -16.27 13.18 -11.20
CA SER A 133 -16.71 14.46 -11.77
C SER A 133 -15.55 15.39 -12.14
N LEU A 134 -14.45 15.33 -11.38
CA LEU A 134 -13.24 16.09 -11.63
C LEU A 134 -12.48 15.53 -12.85
N LEU A 135 -12.41 14.21 -12.99
CA LEU A 135 -11.79 13.53 -14.14
C LEU A 135 -12.56 13.73 -15.44
N ASP A 136 -13.89 13.72 -15.36
CA ASP A 136 -14.78 13.91 -16.50
C ASP A 136 -14.73 15.36 -17.02
N ARG A 137 -14.91 16.33 -16.14
CA ARG A 137 -15.05 17.74 -16.54
C ARG A 137 -13.74 18.52 -16.55
N GLY A 138 -12.68 17.98 -15.94
CA GLY A 138 -11.44 18.71 -15.65
C GLY A 138 -11.55 19.71 -14.49
N TYR A 139 -12.74 19.88 -13.91
CA TYR A 139 -12.98 20.76 -12.77
C TYR A 139 -14.10 20.26 -11.86
N ALA A 140 -14.08 20.73 -10.61
CA ALA A 140 -15.13 20.54 -9.63
C ALA A 140 -15.35 21.82 -8.81
N GLY A 141 -16.53 21.99 -8.20
CA GLY A 141 -16.77 23.08 -7.25
C GLY A 141 -17.91 24.02 -7.57
N ASN A 142 -17.68 25.32 -7.38
CA ASN A 142 -18.66 26.36 -7.01
C ASN A 142 -19.02 26.31 -5.50
N ALA A 143 -18.01 26.15 -4.66
CA ALA A 143 -18.19 26.04 -3.21
C ALA A 143 -17.09 26.80 -2.45
N THR A 144 -17.46 27.41 -1.33
CA THR A 144 -16.55 28.14 -0.42
C THR A 144 -15.38 27.30 0.12
N PRO A 145 -15.59 26.03 0.57
CA PRO A 145 -14.53 25.22 1.21
C PRO A 145 -13.31 24.98 0.32
N ILE A 146 -13.53 25.01 -1.00
CA ILE A 146 -12.47 24.79 -1.98
C ILE A 146 -11.34 25.80 -1.84
N GLY A 147 -11.65 27.04 -1.45
CA GLY A 147 -10.67 28.11 -1.27
C GLY A 147 -9.74 27.91 -0.06
N THR A 148 -10.09 27.05 0.90
CA THR A 148 -9.33 26.93 2.16
C THR A 148 -8.78 25.55 2.45
N ASP A 149 -9.47 24.50 2.02
CA ASP A 149 -9.22 23.15 2.55
C ASP A 149 -8.27 22.32 1.68
N TYR A 150 -7.90 22.81 0.49
CA TYR A 150 -7.07 22.07 -0.48
C TYR A 150 -5.78 22.79 -0.89
N LYS A 151 -5.31 23.75 -0.08
CA LYS A 151 -4.07 24.50 -0.37
C LYS A 151 -2.86 23.60 -0.58
N ASN A 152 -2.78 22.48 0.14
CA ASN A 152 -1.69 21.51 0.01
C ASN A 152 -1.67 20.80 -1.36
N LEU A 153 -2.84 20.64 -2.00
CA LEU A 153 -2.93 20.08 -3.35
C LEU A 153 -2.55 21.11 -4.42
N GLU A 154 -2.89 22.37 -4.19
CA GLU A 154 -2.49 23.47 -5.07
C GLU A 154 -0.98 23.70 -5.04
N LEU A 155 -0.38 23.72 -3.84
CA LEU A 155 1.08 23.81 -3.68
C LEU A 155 1.84 22.63 -4.30
N ALA A 156 1.21 21.45 -4.33
CA ALA A 156 1.77 20.26 -4.99
C ALA A 156 1.55 20.25 -6.51
N GLY A 157 0.91 21.28 -7.08
CA GLY A 157 0.64 21.38 -8.51
C GLY A 157 -0.32 20.31 -9.04
N ILE A 158 -1.10 19.66 -8.17
CA ILE A 158 -2.07 18.62 -8.57
C ILE A 158 -3.32 19.29 -9.12
N VAL A 159 -3.64 20.47 -8.59
CA VAL A 159 -4.90 21.19 -8.79
C VAL A 159 -4.61 22.69 -8.80
N ARG A 160 -5.50 23.47 -9.41
CA ARG A 160 -5.48 24.93 -9.32
C ARG A 160 -6.81 25.41 -8.76
N VAL A 161 -6.78 26.29 -7.78
CA VAL A 161 -8.00 26.91 -7.25
C VAL A 161 -8.20 28.26 -7.93
N SER A 162 -9.43 28.59 -8.29
CA SER A 162 -9.75 29.89 -8.88
C SER A 162 -11.08 30.41 -8.34
N PRO A 163 -11.19 31.71 -8.05
CA PRO A 163 -12.46 32.31 -7.65
C PRO A 163 -13.47 32.24 -8.80
N VAL A 164 -14.76 32.10 -8.48
CA VAL A 164 -15.85 32.10 -9.46
C VAL A 164 -16.77 33.30 -9.23
N SER A 165 -17.34 33.41 -8.02
CA SER A 165 -18.25 34.49 -7.64
C SER A 165 -18.38 34.54 -6.12
N GLY A 166 -18.30 35.73 -5.53
CA GLY A 166 -18.32 35.88 -4.07
C GLY A 166 -17.18 35.11 -3.41
N ASP A 167 -17.49 34.30 -2.40
CA ASP A 167 -16.56 33.43 -1.68
C ASP A 167 -16.41 32.03 -2.31
N LYS A 168 -17.05 31.78 -3.44
CA LYS A 168 -17.05 30.46 -4.10
C LYS A 168 -15.85 30.28 -4.99
N HIS A 169 -15.26 29.10 -4.86
CA HIS A 169 -14.07 28.72 -5.61
C HIS A 169 -14.36 27.50 -6.51
N ARG A 170 -13.56 27.38 -7.56
CA ARG A 170 -13.53 26.24 -8.47
C ARG A 170 -12.15 25.61 -8.43
N PHE A 171 -12.19 24.29 -8.49
CA PHE A 171 -11.05 23.40 -8.49
C PHE A 171 -10.80 22.93 -9.90
N TRP A 172 -9.60 23.14 -10.42
CA TRP A 172 -9.19 22.73 -11.77
C TRP A 172 -8.11 21.67 -11.68
N MET A 173 -8.34 20.51 -12.29
CA MET A 173 -7.37 19.43 -12.31
C MET A 173 -6.14 19.83 -13.13
N GLN A 174 -4.94 19.62 -12.59
CA GLN A 174 -3.68 19.82 -13.30
C GLN A 174 -2.97 18.49 -13.59
N LYS A 175 -3.05 17.52 -12.67
CA LYS A 175 -2.43 16.18 -12.81
C LYS A 175 -3.50 15.09 -12.90
N LYS A 176 -3.93 14.77 -14.13
CA LYS A 176 -5.01 13.80 -14.38
C LYS A 176 -4.67 12.38 -13.92
N ASP A 177 -3.44 11.96 -14.17
CA ASP A 177 -2.86 10.70 -13.74
C ASP A 177 -2.94 10.51 -12.22
N VAL A 178 -2.48 11.49 -11.43
CA VAL A 178 -2.54 11.44 -9.96
C VAL A 178 -3.98 11.31 -9.45
N ILE A 179 -4.91 12.08 -10.02
CA ILE A 179 -6.34 12.01 -9.64
C ILE A 179 -6.94 10.66 -10.03
N GLN A 180 -6.63 10.15 -11.22
CA GLN A 180 -7.12 8.85 -11.69
C GLN A 180 -6.62 7.72 -10.80
N ASP A 181 -5.35 7.76 -10.41
CA ASP A 181 -4.77 6.74 -9.55
C ASP A 181 -5.28 6.82 -8.13
N THR A 182 -5.52 8.03 -7.61
CA THR A 182 -6.22 8.21 -6.33
C THR A 182 -7.61 7.57 -6.35
N LEU A 183 -8.36 7.77 -7.44
CA LEU A 183 -9.67 7.12 -7.62
C LEU A 183 -9.54 5.60 -7.72
N ASN A 184 -8.51 5.10 -8.41
CA ASN A 184 -8.25 3.66 -8.50
C ASN A 184 -7.95 3.07 -7.12
N VAL A 185 -7.19 3.77 -6.28
CA VAL A 185 -6.92 3.37 -4.89
C VAL A 185 -8.21 3.26 -4.10
N LEU A 186 -9.07 4.28 -4.16
CA LEU A 186 -10.35 4.29 -3.44
C LEU A 186 -11.32 3.19 -3.88
N LYS A 187 -11.36 2.88 -5.18
CA LYS A 187 -12.21 1.80 -5.72
C LYS A 187 -11.65 0.40 -5.46
N GLY A 188 -10.58 0.26 -4.69
CA GLY A 188 -9.84 -0.99 -4.54
C GLY A 188 -9.21 -1.49 -5.85
N SER A 189 -9.21 -0.67 -6.91
CA SER A 189 -8.62 -0.99 -8.21
C SER A 189 -7.10 -0.84 -8.23
N ALA A 190 -6.52 -0.12 -7.26
CA ALA A 190 -5.08 -0.20 -6.98
C ALA A 190 -4.69 -1.49 -6.24
N SER A 191 -5.68 -2.23 -5.71
CA SER A 191 -5.53 -3.56 -5.13
C SER A 191 -6.03 -4.61 -6.10
N VAL A 192 -5.29 -4.84 -7.18
CA VAL A 192 -5.21 -6.21 -7.69
C VAL A 192 -3.76 -6.49 -8.05
N ILE A 193 -3.14 -7.33 -7.22
CA ILE A 193 -2.24 -8.37 -7.71
C ILE A 193 -3.00 -9.09 -8.83
N LYS A 194 -2.98 -8.56 -10.07
CA LYS A 194 -3.36 -9.32 -11.28
C LYS A 194 -2.18 -10.19 -11.68
N ASN A 195 -1.53 -10.82 -10.71
CA ASN A 195 -0.75 -12.00 -10.98
C ASN A 195 -1.66 -13.14 -10.58
N ASN A 196 -2.18 -13.82 -11.59
CA ASN A 196 -2.85 -15.11 -11.50
C ASN A 196 -2.25 -15.90 -10.32
N PRO A 197 -2.98 -16.19 -9.23
CA PRO A 197 -2.41 -16.84 -8.04
C PRO A 197 -1.71 -18.16 -8.38
N ASN A 198 -2.07 -18.78 -9.52
CA ASN A 198 -1.39 -19.96 -10.04
C ASN A 198 0.06 -19.72 -10.46
N THR A 199 0.43 -18.54 -10.98
CA THR A 199 1.83 -18.30 -11.42
C THR A 199 2.76 -17.98 -10.24
N GLN A 200 2.31 -17.23 -9.23
CA GLN A 200 3.12 -16.98 -8.02
C GLN A 200 3.21 -18.21 -7.12
N LEU A 201 2.14 -18.99 -6.94
CA LEU A 201 2.21 -20.26 -6.22
C LEU A 201 3.08 -21.28 -6.94
N GLN A 202 3.09 -21.31 -8.28
CA GLN A 202 4.02 -22.15 -9.04
C GLN A 202 5.46 -21.64 -8.93
N GLN A 203 5.72 -20.34 -9.01
CA GLN A 203 7.07 -19.78 -8.84
C GLN A 203 7.60 -20.02 -7.41
N MET A 204 6.74 -19.88 -6.40
CA MET A 204 7.06 -20.23 -5.01
C MET A 204 7.30 -21.73 -4.84
N ARG A 205 6.41 -22.60 -5.37
CA ARG A 205 6.62 -24.05 -5.39
C ARG A 205 7.95 -24.40 -6.05
N ASN A 206 8.25 -23.83 -7.20
CA ASN A 206 9.48 -24.09 -7.94
C ASN A 206 10.71 -23.60 -7.16
N SER A 207 10.63 -22.44 -6.48
CA SER A 207 11.74 -21.93 -5.66
C SER A 207 11.99 -22.75 -4.39
N VAL A 208 10.94 -23.35 -3.81
CA VAL A 208 11.03 -24.18 -2.60
C VAL A 208 11.49 -25.60 -2.97
N VAL A 209 11.00 -26.15 -4.08
CA VAL A 209 11.45 -27.43 -4.63
C VAL A 209 12.91 -27.35 -5.05
N SER A 210 13.33 -26.29 -5.75
CA SER A 210 14.75 -26.07 -6.09
C SER A 210 15.64 -25.95 -4.84
N ARG A 211 15.16 -25.29 -3.78
CA ARG A 211 15.89 -25.21 -2.50
C ARG A 211 15.93 -26.53 -1.74
N MET A 212 14.86 -27.34 -1.76
CA MET A 212 14.86 -28.70 -1.20
C MET A 212 15.78 -29.64 -1.97
N ILE A 213 15.79 -29.58 -3.31
CA ILE A 213 16.69 -30.39 -4.14
C ILE A 213 18.15 -30.01 -3.90
N LEU A 214 18.46 -28.71 -3.79
CA LEU A 214 19.81 -28.23 -3.48
C LEU A 214 20.26 -28.53 -2.04
N SER A 215 19.31 -28.58 -1.09
CA SER A 215 19.56 -28.91 0.32
C SER A 215 19.76 -30.42 0.53
N ASN A 216 18.96 -31.25 -0.12
CA ASN A 216 19.06 -32.71 0.02
C ASN A 216 20.27 -33.27 -0.74
N ASN A 217 20.69 -32.64 -1.84
CA ASN A 217 21.94 -33.04 -2.52
C ASN A 217 23.21 -32.66 -1.76
N LYS A 218 23.19 -31.70 -0.81
CA LYS A 218 24.42 -31.31 -0.10
C LYS A 218 24.87 -32.31 0.97
N ASN A 219 23.99 -33.19 1.46
CA ASN A 219 24.33 -34.12 2.52
C ASN A 219 24.61 -35.55 2.04
N ASP A 220 24.19 -35.94 0.82
CA ASP A 220 24.40 -37.30 0.30
C ASP A 220 25.43 -37.41 -0.85
N THR A 221 25.87 -36.31 -1.48
CA THR A 221 26.67 -36.42 -2.72
C THR A 221 28.19 -36.49 -2.57
N ILE A 222 28.79 -36.10 -1.44
CA ILE A 222 30.28 -36.09 -1.36
C ILE A 222 30.85 -37.52 -1.28
N SER A 223 30.18 -38.44 -0.56
CA SER A 223 30.56 -39.86 -0.51
C SER A 223 30.36 -40.55 -1.87
N ASP A 224 29.22 -40.31 -2.51
CA ASP A 224 28.82 -41.01 -3.73
C ASP A 224 29.59 -40.54 -4.97
N VAL A 225 29.92 -39.24 -5.04
CA VAL A 225 30.80 -38.69 -6.09
C VAL A 225 32.24 -39.19 -5.92
N THR A 226 32.73 -39.32 -4.69
CA THR A 226 34.09 -39.85 -4.43
C THR A 226 34.21 -41.34 -4.79
N ASN A 227 33.15 -42.12 -4.54
CA ASN A 227 33.07 -43.53 -4.92
C ASN A 227 32.87 -43.73 -6.43
N ALA A 228 32.11 -42.85 -7.09
CA ALA A 228 31.94 -42.86 -8.55
C ALA A 228 33.24 -42.48 -9.28
N LEU A 229 33.98 -41.47 -8.80
CA LEU A 229 35.26 -41.05 -9.38
C LEU A 229 36.35 -42.13 -9.24
N ARG A 230 36.38 -42.86 -8.11
CA ARG A 230 37.30 -44.01 -7.93
C ARG A 230 37.00 -45.20 -8.84
N LYS A 231 35.73 -45.41 -9.23
CA LYS A 231 35.35 -46.45 -10.19
C LYS A 231 35.75 -46.08 -11.62
N VAL A 232 35.65 -44.81 -11.98
CA VAL A 232 36.08 -44.31 -13.30
C VAL A 232 37.60 -44.34 -13.46
N GLN A 233 38.37 -43.96 -12.43
CA GLN A 233 39.85 -43.99 -12.48
C GLN A 233 40.46 -45.39 -12.48
N ARG A 234 39.70 -46.44 -12.11
CA ARG A 234 40.16 -47.84 -12.18
C ARG A 234 39.71 -48.57 -13.46
N GLY A 235 38.91 -47.92 -14.30
CA GLY A 235 38.36 -48.47 -15.54
C GLY A 235 39.04 -47.98 -16.82
N ILE A 236 40.11 -47.19 -16.71
CA ILE A 236 40.87 -46.68 -17.85
C ILE A 236 42.31 -47.21 -17.72
N ASN A 237 42.54 -48.41 -18.27
CA ASN A 237 43.80 -48.75 -18.91
C ASN A 237 43.75 -48.20 -20.33
#